data_AF-U2HBC0-F1
#
_entry.id   AF-U2HBC0-F1
#
_cell.length_a   1.000
_cell.length_b   1.000
_cell.length_c   1.000
_cell.angle_alpha   90.00
_cell.angle_beta   90.00
_cell.angle_gamma   90.00
#
_symmetry.space_group_name_H-M   'P 1'
#
loop_
_entity.id
_entity.type
_entity.pdbx_description
1 polymer ?
#
loop_
_entity_poly.entity_id
_entity_poly.type
_entity_poly.pdbx_seq_one_letter_code
_entity_poly.pdbx_strand_id
1 'polypeptide(L)'
;MVEILALVLLHDEQAVPTAVELALEAGAPSKQTVLNILSRLLDGTPVPPLQAPQAFALQIEPRADVDRYDRLRDREDHHAA
;
A
#
# COMPACT_ATOMS: atom_id res chain seq x y z
N MET A 1 -1.81 -12.90 14.27
CA MET A 1 -0.62 -13.73 13.98
C MET A 1 -1.00 -15.12 13.47
N VAL A 2 -1.94 -15.84 14.11
CA VAL A 2 -2.46 -17.14 13.63
C VAL A 2 -2.97 -17.11 12.18
N GLU A 3 -3.59 -16.00 11.78
CA GLU A 3 -4.11 -15.80 10.42
C GLU A 3 -3.04 -15.87 9.32
N ILE A 4 -1.77 -15.60 9.64
CA ILE A 4 -0.68 -15.71 8.65
C ILE A 4 -0.41 -17.18 8.30
N LEU A 5 -0.49 -18.07 9.28
CA LEU A 5 -0.31 -19.51 9.06
C LEU A 5 -1.43 -20.08 8.18
N ALA A 6 -2.64 -19.52 8.25
CA ALA A 6 -3.73 -19.92 7.37
C ALA A 6 -3.46 -19.59 5.89
N LEU A 7 -2.62 -18.59 5.60
CA LEU A 7 -2.28 -18.22 4.22
C LEU A 7 -1.46 -19.31 3.51
N VAL A 8 -0.78 -20.18 4.26
CA VAL A 8 -0.04 -21.34 3.71
C VAL A 8 -0.98 -22.29 2.96
N LEU A 9 -2.27 -22.33 3.34
CA LEU A 9 -3.27 -23.17 2.66
C LEU A 9 -3.73 -22.58 1.32
N LEU A 10 -3.52 -21.27 1.09
CA LEU A 10 -4.01 -20.55 -0.08
C LEU A 10 -2.90 -20.22 -1.08
N HIS A 11 -1.64 -20.24 -0.65
CA HIS A 11 -0.48 -19.84 -1.44
C HIS A 11 0.54 -20.97 -1.53
N ASP A 12 1.55 -20.78 -2.38
CA ASP A 12 2.70 -21.67 -2.42
C ASP A 12 3.33 -21.83 -1.03
N GLU A 13 3.73 -23.07 -0.71
CA GLU A 13 4.24 -23.47 0.61
C GLU A 13 5.44 -22.61 1.05
N GLN A 14 6.25 -22.13 0.10
CA GLN A 14 7.46 -21.36 0.39
C GLN A 14 7.23 -19.85 0.43
N ALA A 15 6.19 -19.33 -0.22
CA ALA A 15 5.95 -17.89 -0.32
C ALA A 15 5.65 -17.24 1.05
N VAL A 16 4.88 -17.93 1.90
CA VAL A 16 4.49 -17.41 3.22
C VAL A 16 5.65 -17.40 4.22
N PRO A 17 6.45 -18.48 4.38
CA PRO A 17 7.67 -18.45 5.19
C PRO A 17 8.65 -17.36 4.74
N THR A 18 8.92 -17.24 3.43
CA THR A 18 9.82 -16.20 2.90
C THR A 18 9.32 -14.78 3.24
N ALA A 19 8.01 -14.53 3.15
CA ALA A 19 7.45 -13.23 3.51
C ALA A 19 7.61 -12.91 5.01
N VAL A 20 7.54 -13.93 5.89
CA VAL A 20 7.75 -13.78 7.33
C VAL A 20 9.22 -13.49 7.65
N GLU A 21 10.14 -14.22 7.02
CA GLU A 21 11.58 -14.00 7.18
C GLU A 21 11.98 -12.57 6.79
N LEU A 22 11.55 -12.12 5.62
CA LEU A 22 11.81 -10.76 5.15
C LEU A 22 11.20 -9.68 6.06
N ALA A 23 10.03 -9.92 6.64
CA ALA A 23 9.42 -8.98 7.59
C ALA A 23 10.20 -8.89 8.91
N LEU A 24 10.80 -10.01 9.35
CA LEU A 24 11.68 -10.06 10.52
C LEU A 24 13.01 -9.35 10.24
N GLU A 25 13.62 -9.58 9.08
CA GLU A 25 14.85 -8.90 8.65
C GLU A 25 14.66 -7.39 8.55
N ALA A 26 13.50 -6.93 8.07
CA ALA A 26 13.14 -5.52 8.02
C ALA A 26 12.88 -4.89 9.41
N GLY A 27 12.90 -5.67 10.49
CA GLY A 27 12.64 -5.20 11.85
C GLY A 27 11.18 -4.78 12.10
N ALA A 28 10.26 -5.10 11.18
CA ALA A 28 8.86 -4.71 11.23
C ALA A 28 7.91 -5.91 11.07
N PRO A 29 7.94 -6.92 11.98
CA PRO A 29 7.17 -8.15 11.87
C PRO A 29 5.68 -7.97 12.25
N SER A 30 5.00 -7.08 11.53
CA SER A 30 3.56 -6.87 11.64
C SER A 30 2.82 -7.72 10.61
N LYS A 31 1.56 -8.07 10.90
CA LYS A 31 0.66 -8.73 9.93
C LYS A 31 0.61 -7.98 8.59
N GLN A 32 0.54 -6.66 8.66
CA GLN A 32 0.46 -5.81 7.47
C GLN A 32 1.74 -5.89 6.63
N THR A 33 2.90 -5.89 7.29
CA THR A 33 4.20 -6.00 6.61
C THR A 33 4.33 -7.34 5.89
N VAL A 34 3.99 -8.44 6.56
CA VAL A 34 4.04 -9.79 5.96
C VAL A 34 3.11 -9.89 4.76
N LEU A 35 1.87 -9.39 4.86
CA LEU A 35 0.92 -9.39 3.75
C LEU A 35 1.42 -8.56 2.56
N ASN A 36 2.04 -7.41 2.81
CA ASN A 36 2.58 -6.56 1.75
C ASN A 36 3.74 -7.25 1.02
N ILE A 37 4.65 -7.87 1.77
CA ILE A 37 5.77 -8.63 1.19
C ILE A 37 5.24 -9.84 0.40
N LEU A 38 4.29 -10.59 0.96
CA LEU A 38 3.68 -11.74 0.29
C LEU A 38 3.02 -11.33 -1.04
N SER A 39 2.24 -10.24 -1.05
CA SER A 39 1.67 -9.67 -2.28
C SER A 39 2.76 -9.38 -3.31
N ARG A 40 3.85 -8.72 -2.91
CA ARG A 40 4.98 -8.41 -3.82
C ARG A 40 5.70 -9.65 -4.35
N LEU A 41 5.82 -10.71 -3.55
CA LEU A 41 6.41 -11.97 -4.01
C LEU A 41 5.54 -12.67 -5.05
N LEU A 42 4.21 -12.57 -4.92
CA LEU A 42 3.23 -13.21 -5.81
C LEU A 42 2.95 -12.39 -7.08
N ASP A 43 2.84 -11.07 -6.95
CA ASP A 43 2.50 -10.15 -8.04
C ASP A 43 3.69 -9.91 -8.99
N GLY A 44 4.90 -10.36 -8.62
CA GLY A 44 6.08 -10.33 -9.47
C GLY A 44 6.81 -8.98 -9.49
N THR A 45 7.22 -8.52 -10.67
CA THR A 45 8.14 -7.39 -10.82
C THR A 45 7.54 -6.11 -10.24
N PRO A 46 8.21 -5.44 -9.28
CA PRO A 46 7.76 -4.17 -8.76
C PRO A 46 7.53 -3.17 -9.89
N VAL A 47 6.47 -2.38 -9.79
CA VAL A 47 6.29 -1.25 -10.69
C VAL A 47 7.55 -0.39 -10.60
N PRO A 48 8.23 -0.07 -11.72
CA PRO A 48 9.44 0.71 -11.68
C PRO A 48 9.15 2.05 -10.98
N PRO A 49 10.10 2.54 -10.17
CA PRO A 49 9.92 3.80 -9.46
C PRO A 49 9.56 4.89 -10.46
N LEU A 50 8.51 5.65 -10.15
CA LEU A 50 8.09 6.76 -10.99
C LEU A 50 9.25 7.74 -11.11
N GLN A 51 9.75 7.92 -12.34
CA GLN A 51 10.74 8.95 -12.60
C GLN A 51 10.04 10.31 -12.59
N ALA A 52 10.01 10.94 -11.41
CA ALA A 52 9.55 12.30 -11.29
C ALA A 52 10.54 13.22 -12.01
N PRO A 53 10.06 14.21 -12.80
CA PRO A 53 10.94 15.23 -13.36
C PRO A 53 11.70 15.94 -12.23
N GLN A 54 12.99 16.18 -12.44
CA GLN A 54 13.94 16.74 -11.46
C GLN A 54 13.45 18.04 -10.80
N ALA A 55 12.59 18.79 -11.49
CA ALA A 55 11.86 19.92 -10.96
C ALA A 55 10.53 20.05 -11.69
N PHE A 56 9.42 20.03 -10.95
CA PHE A 56 8.16 20.55 -11.47
C PHE A 56 8.28 22.07 -11.56
N ALA A 57 8.49 22.61 -12.76
CA ALA A 57 8.30 24.02 -12.99
C ALA A 57 6.80 24.30 -12.95
N LEU A 58 6.33 24.94 -11.87
CA LEU A 58 4.94 25.33 -11.73
C LEU A 58 4.62 26.40 -12.79
N GLN A 59 3.82 26.04 -13.78
CA GLN A 59 3.22 27.03 -14.69
C GLN A 59 2.10 27.82 -14.00
N ILE A 60 1.48 27.20 -12.99
CA ILE A 60 0.39 27.74 -12.19
C ILE A 60 0.74 27.49 -10.73
N GLU A 61 0.73 28.55 -9.94
CA GLU A 61 0.95 28.44 -8.50
C GLU A 61 -0.22 27.67 -7.86
N PRO A 62 0.05 26.66 -7.02
CA PRO A 62 -1.01 25.94 -6.33
C PRO A 62 -1.79 26.91 -5.44
N ARG A 63 -3.07 27.09 -5.76
CA ARG A 63 -3.98 27.82 -4.89
C ARG A 63 -4.37 26.93 -3.73
N ALA A 64 -4.27 27.45 -2.51
CA ALA A 64 -4.81 26.81 -1.31
C ALA A 64 -6.35 26.89 -1.32
N ASP A 65 -6.98 26.20 -2.27
CA ASP A 65 -8.42 26.19 -2.47
C ASP A 65 -9.09 25.13 -1.59
N VAL A 66 -9.25 25.47 -0.30
CA VAL A 66 -9.92 24.60 0.70
C VAL A 66 -11.39 24.40 0.40
N ASP A 67 -12.04 25.37 -0.26
CA ASP A 67 -13.46 25.35 -0.64
C ASP A 67 -13.77 24.18 -1.58
N ARG A 68 -12.80 23.74 -2.40
CA ARG A 68 -12.93 22.53 -3.22
C ARG A 68 -13.18 21.27 -2.39
N TYR A 69 -12.55 21.14 -1.22
CA TYR A 69 -12.75 20.00 -0.34
C TYR A 69 -14.01 20.16 0.52
N ASP A 70 -14.36 21.38 0.92
CA ASP A 70 -15.59 21.65 1.67
C ASP A 70 -16.83 21.26 0.86
N ARG A 71 -16.87 21.58 -0.44
CA ARG A 71 -17.94 21.14 -1.34
C ARG A 71 -18.03 19.62 -1.54
N LEU A 72 -16.91 18.90 -1.34
CA LEU A 72 -16.92 17.43 -1.40
C LEU A 72 -17.46 16.83 -0.09
N ARG A 73 -17.19 17.47 1.06
CA ARG A 73 -17.80 17.08 2.35
C ARG A 73 -19.31 17.29 2.35
N ASP A 74 -19.79 18.39 1.77
CA ASP A 74 -21.23 18.64 1.64
C ASP A 74 -21.92 17.68 0.66
N ARG A 75 -21.14 16.96 -0.15
CA ARG A 75 -21.57 15.91 -1.08
C ARG A 75 -21.38 14.50 -0.53
N GLU A 76 -21.08 14.34 0.76
CA GLU A 76 -21.21 13.05 1.42
C GLU A 76 -22.71 12.68 1.46
N ASP A 77 -23.19 12.13 0.34
CA ASP A 77 -24.27 11.15 0.37
C ASP A 77 -23.92 10.17 1.48
N HIS A 78 -24.85 10.02 2.43
CA HIS A 78 -24.71 9.18 3.61
C HIS A 78 -24.51 7.71 3.20
N HIS A 79 -23.31 7.35 2.74
CA HIS A 79 -22.91 5.98 2.46
C HIS A 79 -22.33 5.36 3.74
N ALA A 80 -23.14 5.39 4.80
CA ALA A 80 -22.92 4.63 6.01
C ALA A 80 -24.28 4.15 6.51
N ALA A 81 -24.70 2.99 6.02
CA ALA A 81 -25.72 2.12 6.61
C ALA A 81 -25.17 0.69 6.61
#